data_AF-A0ABC9FLS2-F1
#
_entry.id   AF-A0ABC9FLS2-F1
#
_cell.length_a   1.000
_cell.length_b   1.000
_cell.length_c   1.000
_cell.angle_alpha   90.00
_cell.angle_beta   90.00
_cell.angle_gamma   90.00
#
_symmetry.space_group_name_H-M   'P 1'
#
loop_
_entity.id
_entity.type
_entity.pdbx_description
1 polymer ?
#
loop_
_entity_poly.entity_id
_entity_poly.type
_entity_poly.pdbx_seq_one_letter_code
_entity_poly.pdbx_strand_id
1 'polypeptide(L)'
;MDAAISAAIGEIATRSLSLLIDKYLKPATSSKDDRMQRLQWMLLRVRLTVEEAEGRCITSQAMLQQLRILRKVMYKGYYMLDNFICHVPEEEKDKKIHGVSRYLSLSKFSPAKRSAGSKYSTENLEQMVESLEITIAGMSELVIFLRNYPPMFRQPYNTYLFMEKCMFGRQMEMERVVNFLLHEEPPSHCNFGVLPIVGPGKVGKTTLVEHVCRDERVRNRFSHVIFLSDDDLRQEQQLKIRDGSRIKHKRSDSDEEKLLVIFELVGDVGEGPWRKLLSASQSTIPRGSKVIVTHRSENVINFGTTQALYLNFLSREAYWYFFKALVFGSADPEEKPRLASIAMAIFYECIDQDVYKAFAGPFIFLHKTARGLKSSGNAQNWNRILACFKDNRRQNEPGFNKSLSHCRRNNDHIFLQRVVDSTQYCVVHNHDRIALVNEEAPKITLHDILDGTGNGIPHGKFDSLVWESHLPPYHKYIYSCQILESDFKVTRNNQGQKRKISTS
;
A
#
# COMPACT_ATOMS: atom_id res chain seq x y z
N MET A 1 -2.00 38.75 -15.91
CA MET A 1 -3.46 38.55 -15.78
C MET A 1 -3.80 37.34 -14.91
N ASP A 2 -3.02 36.25 -14.99
CA ASP A 2 -3.31 35.00 -14.27
C ASP A 2 -3.19 35.07 -12.73
N ALA A 3 -2.28 35.87 -12.19
CA ALA A 3 -2.12 35.99 -10.73
C ALA A 3 -3.34 36.63 -10.05
N ALA A 4 -3.97 37.61 -10.71
CA ALA A 4 -5.16 38.29 -10.19
C ALA A 4 -6.40 37.39 -10.25
N ILE A 5 -6.54 36.59 -11.32
CA ILE A 5 -7.61 35.60 -11.47
C ILE A 5 -7.43 34.48 -10.43
N SER A 6 -6.21 33.99 -10.23
CA SER A 6 -5.92 32.97 -9.22
C SER A 6 -6.15 33.47 -7.80
N ALA A 7 -5.85 34.74 -7.51
CA ALA A 7 -6.14 35.39 -6.24
C ALA A 7 -7.65 35.53 -6.01
N ALA A 8 -8.41 35.97 -7.04
CA ALA A 8 -9.85 36.10 -6.98
C ALA A 8 -10.56 34.75 -6.79
N ILE A 9 -10.11 33.70 -7.50
CA ILE A 9 -10.62 32.33 -7.32
C ILE A 9 -10.29 31.83 -5.91
N GLY A 10 -9.07 32.08 -5.42
CA GLY A 10 -8.67 31.75 -4.05
C GLY A 10 -9.54 32.45 -3.01
N GLU A 11 -9.88 33.72 -3.21
CA GLU A 11 -10.75 34.48 -2.32
C GLU A 11 -12.20 33.98 -2.36
N ILE A 12 -12.73 33.67 -3.55
CA ILE A 12 -14.07 33.08 -3.72
C ILE A 12 -14.15 31.69 -3.07
N ALA A 13 -13.12 30.85 -3.25
CA ALA A 13 -13.02 29.55 -2.58
C ALA A 13 -12.95 29.71 -1.06
N THR A 14 -12.21 30.70 -0.56
CA THR A 14 -12.10 30.99 0.88
C THR A 14 -13.42 31.49 1.46
N ARG A 15 -14.14 32.36 0.73
CA ARG A 15 -15.45 32.89 1.13
C ARG A 15 -16.56 31.84 1.07
N SER A 16 -16.52 30.95 0.07
CA SER A 16 -17.46 29.82 0.01
C SER A 16 -17.19 28.81 1.13
N LEU A 17 -15.91 28.56 1.45
CA LEU A 17 -15.53 27.80 2.65
C LEU A 17 -16.00 28.48 3.94
N SER A 18 -15.87 29.81 4.08
CA SER A 18 -16.30 30.53 5.29
C SER A 18 -17.83 30.55 5.46
N LEU A 19 -18.59 30.65 4.38
CA LEU A 19 -20.06 30.54 4.44
C LEU A 19 -20.53 29.13 4.83
N LEU A 20 -19.78 28.09 4.44
CA LEU A 20 -20.01 26.75 4.95
C LEU A 20 -19.64 26.67 6.44
N ILE A 21 -18.50 27.22 6.87
CA ILE A 21 -18.08 27.28 8.29
C ILE A 21 -19.20 27.84 9.18
N ASP A 22 -19.78 28.98 8.81
CA ASP A 22 -20.78 29.68 9.62
C ASP A 22 -22.12 28.92 9.72
N LYS A 23 -22.46 28.14 8.68
CA LYS A 23 -23.66 27.28 8.67
C LYS A 23 -23.52 26.04 9.55
N TYR A 24 -22.31 25.51 9.72
CA TYR A 24 -22.04 24.25 10.44
C TYR A 24 -21.56 24.42 11.89
N LEU A 25 -21.19 25.64 12.32
CA LEU A 25 -20.72 25.92 13.68
C LEU A 25 -21.82 26.25 14.70
N LYS A 26 -23.11 26.27 14.32
CA LYS A 26 -24.18 26.46 15.31
C LYS A 26 -24.22 25.27 16.28
N PRO A 27 -24.08 25.47 17.60
CA PRO A 27 -24.19 24.39 18.56
C PRO A 27 -25.67 24.04 18.74
N ALA A 28 -26.16 23.09 17.95
CA ALA A 28 -27.39 22.37 18.26
C ALA A 28 -27.02 21.05 18.93
N THR A 29 -27.79 20.66 19.94
CA THR A 29 -27.74 19.38 20.64
C THR A 29 -27.62 18.21 19.65
N SER A 30 -26.39 17.72 19.43
CA SER A 30 -26.06 17.08 18.14
C SER A 30 -26.56 15.65 18.04
N SER A 31 -27.43 15.41 17.06
CA SER A 31 -27.80 14.05 16.65
C SER A 31 -26.56 13.29 16.12
N LYS A 32 -26.66 11.96 15.97
CA LYS A 32 -25.60 11.17 15.31
C LYS A 32 -25.33 11.66 13.88
N ASP A 33 -26.37 12.16 13.20
CA ASP A 33 -26.28 12.64 11.82
C ASP A 33 -25.50 13.96 11.74
N ASP A 34 -25.73 14.89 12.67
CA ASP A 34 -24.98 16.16 12.74
C ASP A 34 -23.47 15.91 12.96
N ARG A 35 -23.13 14.91 13.80
CA ARG A 35 -21.74 14.49 14.03
C ARG A 35 -21.11 13.89 12.78
N MET A 36 -21.87 13.11 12.01
CA MET A 36 -21.38 12.52 10.76
C MET A 36 -21.12 13.59 9.69
N GLN A 37 -22.04 14.55 9.54
CA GLN A 37 -21.85 15.67 8.62
C GLN A 37 -20.63 16.52 9.00
N ARG A 38 -20.45 16.79 10.30
CA ARG A 38 -19.26 17.49 10.81
C ARG A 38 -17.98 16.72 10.48
N LEU A 39 -17.95 15.40 10.71
CA LEU A 39 -16.81 14.55 10.35
C LEU A 39 -16.48 14.63 8.85
N GLN A 40 -17.48 14.46 7.98
CA GLN A 40 -17.31 14.54 6.52
C GLN A 40 -16.70 15.88 6.10
N TRP A 41 -17.22 16.98 6.63
CA TRP A 41 -16.74 18.32 6.33
C TRP A 41 -15.29 18.56 6.80
N MET A 42 -14.97 18.12 8.01
CA MET A 42 -13.60 18.24 8.54
C MET A 42 -12.60 17.43 7.71
N LEU A 43 -12.99 16.21 7.31
CA LEU A 43 -12.15 15.37 6.44
C LEU A 43 -11.92 16.01 5.08
N LEU A 44 -12.93 16.68 4.52
CA LEU A 44 -12.77 17.43 3.27
C LEU A 44 -11.70 18.54 3.41
N ARG A 45 -11.72 19.31 4.50
CA ARG A 45 -10.71 20.37 4.73
C ARG A 45 -9.30 19.81 4.88
N VAL A 46 -9.15 18.72 5.64
CA VAL A 46 -7.86 18.06 5.81
C VAL A 46 -7.36 17.52 4.47
N ARG A 47 -8.23 16.86 3.70
CA ARG A 47 -7.90 16.35 2.36
C ARG A 47 -7.43 17.45 1.43
N LEU A 48 -8.14 18.56 1.33
CA LEU A 48 -7.76 19.69 0.48
C LEU A 48 -6.36 20.22 0.84
N THR A 49 -6.07 20.30 2.14
CA THR A 49 -4.74 20.77 2.60
C THR A 49 -3.64 19.76 2.31
N VAL A 50 -3.93 18.45 2.45
CA VAL A 50 -3.00 17.38 2.08
C VAL A 50 -2.72 17.41 0.58
N GLU A 51 -3.75 17.52 -0.26
CA GLU A 51 -3.62 17.57 -1.72
C GLU A 51 -2.82 18.80 -2.16
N GLU A 52 -3.08 19.97 -1.56
CA GLU A 52 -2.29 21.19 -1.80
C GLU A 52 -0.82 21.00 -1.39
N ALA A 53 -0.57 20.43 -0.21
CA ALA A 53 0.78 20.19 0.30
C ALA A 53 1.57 19.18 -0.56
N GLU A 54 0.92 18.13 -1.03
CA GLU A 54 1.52 17.11 -1.90
C GLU A 54 1.89 17.64 -3.29
N GLY A 55 1.25 18.74 -3.71
CA GLY A 55 1.56 19.52 -4.90
C GLY A 55 2.70 20.53 -4.73
N ARG A 56 3.46 20.49 -3.63
CA ARG A 56 4.57 21.44 -3.34
C ARG A 56 5.91 20.72 -3.13
N CYS A 57 7.02 21.36 -3.52
CA CYS A 57 8.38 20.89 -3.21
C CYS A 57 8.74 21.19 -1.74
N ILE A 58 8.17 20.44 -0.80
CA ILE A 58 8.44 20.67 0.63
C ILE A 58 9.85 20.17 0.99
N THR A 59 10.76 21.10 1.27
CA THR A 59 12.14 20.79 1.69
C THR A 59 12.33 20.75 3.21
N SER A 60 11.49 21.46 3.96
CA SER A 60 11.57 21.50 5.43
C SER A 60 11.11 20.20 6.07
N GLN A 61 11.97 19.61 6.91
CA GLN A 61 11.63 18.41 7.68
C GLN A 61 10.44 18.63 8.62
N ALA A 62 10.29 19.81 9.22
CA ALA A 62 9.16 20.12 10.10
C ALA A 62 7.84 20.12 9.33
N MET A 63 7.83 20.73 8.14
CA MET A 63 6.65 20.73 7.25
C MET A 63 6.32 19.33 6.76
N LEU A 64 7.34 18.53 6.44
CA LEU A 64 7.14 17.13 6.07
C LEU A 64 6.50 16.34 7.22
N GLN A 65 6.96 16.51 8.46
CA GLN A 65 6.35 15.84 9.62
C GLN A 65 4.89 16.24 9.84
N GLN A 66 4.56 17.53 9.68
CA GLN A 66 3.17 17.96 9.79
C GLN A 66 2.28 17.33 8.72
N LEU A 67 2.71 17.32 7.45
CA LEU A 67 1.96 16.64 6.37
C LEU A 67 1.74 15.15 6.68
N ARG A 68 2.74 14.48 7.26
CA ARG A 68 2.61 13.08 7.69
C ARG A 68 1.50 12.90 8.75
N ILE A 69 1.41 13.81 9.72
CA ILE A 69 0.35 13.80 10.75
C ILE A 69 -1.02 13.99 10.09
N LEU A 70 -1.15 14.98 9.19
CA LEU A 70 -2.40 15.25 8.46
C LEU A 70 -2.88 14.02 7.69
N ARG A 71 -1.99 13.36 6.94
CA ARG A 71 -2.32 12.13 6.21
C ARG A 71 -2.80 11.02 7.13
N LYS A 72 -2.12 10.83 8.27
CA LYS A 72 -2.49 9.80 9.25
C LYS A 72 -3.91 10.03 9.78
N VAL A 73 -4.23 11.26 10.17
CA VAL A 73 -5.56 11.63 10.69
C VAL A 73 -6.61 11.53 9.58
N MET A 74 -6.29 11.98 8.37
CA MET A 74 -7.16 11.87 7.18
C MET A 74 -7.54 10.41 6.88
N TYR A 75 -6.55 9.52 6.76
CA TYR A 75 -6.82 8.11 6.49
C TYR A 75 -7.65 7.47 7.60
N LYS A 76 -7.33 7.77 8.86
CA LYS A 76 -8.09 7.27 10.01
C LYS A 76 -9.54 7.74 9.99
N GLY A 77 -9.78 9.01 9.70
CA GLY A 77 -11.14 9.55 9.65
C GLY A 77 -11.96 8.98 8.50
N TYR A 78 -11.40 8.89 7.28
CA TYR A 78 -12.09 8.25 6.15
C TYR A 78 -12.38 6.77 6.41
N TYR A 79 -11.43 6.05 7.01
CA TYR A 79 -11.63 4.67 7.40
C TYR A 79 -12.78 4.51 8.41
N MET A 80 -12.88 5.41 9.39
CA MET A 80 -13.98 5.40 10.37
C MET A 80 -15.32 5.74 9.71
N LEU A 81 -15.35 6.78 8.88
CA LEU A 81 -16.52 7.17 8.10
C LEU A 81 -17.04 5.99 7.28
N ASP A 82 -16.16 5.32 6.54
CA ASP A 82 -16.51 4.19 5.69
C ASP A 82 -17.03 2.98 6.48
N ASN A 83 -16.48 2.71 7.67
CA ASN A 83 -17.04 1.67 8.55
C ASN A 83 -18.49 1.99 8.92
N PHE A 84 -18.80 3.24 9.30
CA PHE A 84 -20.16 3.61 9.64
C PHE A 84 -21.12 3.49 8.44
N ILE A 85 -20.69 3.89 7.24
CA ILE A 85 -21.49 3.78 6.01
C ILE A 85 -21.69 2.33 5.59
N CYS A 86 -20.66 1.49 5.68
CA CYS A 86 -20.70 0.09 5.23
C CYS A 86 -21.48 -0.84 6.18
N HIS A 87 -21.85 -0.39 7.38
CA HIS A 87 -22.56 -1.19 8.39
C HIS A 87 -24.09 -1.23 8.25
N VAL A 88 -24.68 -0.81 7.12
CA VAL A 88 -26.14 -0.91 6.90
C VAL A 88 -26.55 -2.39 6.76
N PRO A 89 -27.46 -2.93 7.60
CA PRO A 89 -27.88 -4.34 7.54
C PRO A 89 -28.62 -4.72 6.26
N GLU A 90 -28.37 -5.93 5.74
CA GLU A 90 -29.17 -6.59 4.71
C GLU A 90 -30.54 -7.02 5.25
N GLU A 91 -31.46 -6.09 5.51
CA GLU A 91 -32.88 -6.42 5.71
C GLU A 91 -33.78 -5.35 5.09
N GLU A 92 -33.87 -5.32 3.76
CA GLU A 92 -35.09 -4.90 3.04
C GLU A 92 -35.18 -5.71 1.75
N LYS A 93 -35.76 -6.92 1.85
CA LYS A 93 -36.41 -7.55 0.71
C LYS A 93 -37.82 -6.97 0.61
N ASP A 94 -38.17 -6.57 -0.61
CA ASP A 94 -39.49 -6.20 -1.09
C ASP A 94 -40.11 -4.90 -0.55
N LYS A 95 -39.95 -3.82 -1.33
CA LYS A 95 -41.07 -2.98 -1.77
C LYS A 95 -40.71 -2.15 -3.01
N LYS A 96 -41.63 -2.15 -3.97
CA LYS A 96 -41.53 -1.59 -5.33
C LYS A 96 -41.35 -0.06 -5.35
N ILE A 97 -40.59 0.37 -6.35
CA ILE A 97 -40.57 1.63 -7.11
C ILE A 97 -41.64 2.68 -6.73
N HIS A 98 -41.19 3.86 -6.27
CA HIS A 98 -41.49 5.13 -6.92
C HIS A 98 -40.44 6.20 -6.55
N GLY A 99 -40.11 7.05 -7.53
CA GLY A 99 -38.95 7.93 -7.51
C GLY A 99 -39.05 9.18 -6.63
N VAL A 100 -37.90 9.86 -6.61
CA VAL A 100 -37.56 11.15 -6.00
C VAL A 100 -37.16 11.11 -4.52
N SER A 101 -35.84 11.01 -4.33
CA SER A 101 -35.03 11.72 -3.33
C SER A 101 -35.64 11.93 -1.94
N ARG A 102 -35.41 10.97 -1.04
CA ARG A 102 -35.32 11.17 0.42
C ARG A 102 -34.84 9.87 1.10
N TYR A 103 -33.52 9.69 1.20
CA TYR A 103 -32.94 8.59 2.00
C TYR A 103 -32.39 9.13 3.32
N LEU A 104 -33.29 9.39 4.28
CA LEU A 104 -32.98 9.38 5.70
C LEU A 104 -34.24 8.87 6.44
N SER A 105 -34.35 7.56 6.56
CA SER A 105 -35.19 6.93 7.59
C SER A 105 -34.51 5.68 8.11
N LEU A 106 -33.80 5.84 9.22
CA LEU A 106 -33.21 4.77 10.02
C LEU A 106 -34.19 4.41 11.14
N SER A 107 -34.84 3.24 11.04
CA SER A 107 -35.74 2.76 12.08
C SER A 107 -35.02 1.88 13.11
N LYS A 108 -35.01 2.38 14.35
CA LYS A 108 -35.23 1.75 15.66
C LYS A 108 -34.96 0.23 15.86
N PHE A 109 -34.01 -0.01 16.76
CA PHE A 109 -33.88 -1.06 17.80
C PHE A 109 -33.97 -2.57 17.45
N SER A 110 -32.88 -3.30 17.72
CA SER A 110 -32.93 -4.57 18.47
C SER A 110 -31.61 -4.85 19.24
N PRO A 111 -31.63 -5.32 20.51
CA PRO A 111 -30.42 -5.45 21.36
C PRO A 111 -29.68 -6.80 21.28
N ALA A 112 -29.91 -7.65 20.28
CA ALA A 112 -29.38 -9.02 20.30
C ALA A 112 -28.71 -9.40 18.98
N LYS A 113 -27.44 -8.99 18.80
CA LYS A 113 -26.45 -9.56 17.85
C LYS A 113 -25.06 -8.95 18.15
N ARG A 114 -24.55 -9.20 19.36
CA ARG A 114 -23.12 -9.00 19.68
C ARG A 114 -22.39 -10.33 19.45
N SER A 115 -22.01 -10.61 18.21
CA SER A 115 -20.92 -11.54 17.95
C SER A 115 -20.30 -11.25 16.58
N ALA A 116 -19.01 -10.92 16.62
CA ALA A 116 -18.11 -10.58 15.52
C ALA A 116 -18.42 -9.27 14.74
N GLY A 117 -17.78 -8.17 15.16
CA GLY A 117 -17.56 -7.01 14.28
C GLY A 117 -18.05 -5.64 14.73
N SER A 118 -17.95 -5.29 16.02
CA SER A 118 -18.20 -3.91 16.49
C SER A 118 -17.12 -3.49 17.49
N LYS A 119 -16.04 -2.86 17.00
CA LYS A 119 -15.06 -2.14 17.84
C LYS A 119 -15.22 -0.62 17.80
N TYR A 120 -16.18 -0.08 17.05
CA TYR A 120 -16.36 1.38 16.93
C TYR A 120 -17.67 1.83 17.55
N SER A 121 -17.59 2.33 18.78
CA SER A 121 -18.68 2.97 19.52
C SER A 121 -18.87 4.44 19.06
N THR A 122 -19.96 5.07 19.49
CA THR A 122 -20.17 6.52 19.36
C THR A 122 -19.04 7.33 20.02
N GLU A 123 -18.41 6.81 21.06
CA GLU A 123 -17.25 7.43 21.74
C GLU A 123 -16.03 7.49 20.81
N ASN A 124 -15.82 6.47 19.96
CA ASN A 124 -14.74 6.50 18.98
C ASN A 124 -14.97 7.58 17.92
N LEU A 125 -16.24 7.86 17.56
CA LEU A 125 -16.58 8.95 16.64
C LEU A 125 -16.25 10.31 17.27
N GLU A 126 -16.56 10.50 18.55
CA GLU A 126 -16.25 11.74 19.28
C GLU A 126 -14.74 11.98 19.36
N GLN A 127 -13.97 10.96 19.74
CA GLN A 127 -12.50 11.04 19.74
C GLN A 127 -11.93 11.36 18.36
N MET A 128 -12.56 10.88 17.28
CA MET A 128 -12.11 11.17 15.92
C MET A 128 -12.40 12.62 15.53
N VAL A 129 -13.58 13.15 15.89
CA VAL A 129 -13.94 14.55 15.67
C VAL A 129 -12.99 15.45 16.46
N GLU A 130 -12.78 15.18 17.75
CA GLU A 130 -11.84 15.94 18.59
C GLU A 130 -10.40 15.90 18.01
N SER A 131 -9.93 14.72 17.60
CA SER A 131 -8.62 14.58 16.96
C SER A 131 -8.50 15.42 15.68
N LEU A 132 -9.55 15.50 14.87
CA LEU A 132 -9.58 16.34 13.67
C LEU A 132 -9.63 17.83 14.03
N GLU A 133 -10.30 18.22 15.11
CA GLU A 133 -10.40 19.62 15.55
C GLU A 133 -9.03 20.15 15.97
N ILE A 134 -8.33 19.39 16.81
CA ILE A 134 -6.96 19.70 17.23
C ILE A 134 -6.05 19.80 16.00
N THR A 135 -6.20 18.85 15.06
CA THR A 135 -5.40 18.85 13.83
C THR A 135 -5.66 20.09 12.99
N ILE A 136 -6.93 20.43 12.73
CA ILE A 136 -7.31 21.61 11.92
C ILE A 136 -6.88 22.91 12.58
N ALA A 137 -6.99 23.02 13.90
CA ALA A 137 -6.53 24.20 14.63
C ALA A 137 -5.01 24.44 14.41
N GLY A 138 -4.22 23.36 14.41
CA GLY A 138 -2.77 23.41 14.17
C GLY A 138 -2.34 23.45 12.70
N MET A 139 -3.27 23.58 11.74
CA MET A 139 -2.93 23.63 10.30
C MET A 139 -2.66 25.03 9.78
N SER A 140 -2.97 26.07 10.55
CA SER A 140 -2.91 27.46 10.08
C SER A 140 -1.51 27.87 9.65
N GLU A 141 -0.47 27.52 10.42
CA GLU A 141 0.91 27.81 10.07
C GLU A 141 1.35 27.02 8.83
N LEU A 142 0.96 25.75 8.74
CA LEU A 142 1.26 24.91 7.59
C LEU A 142 0.74 25.53 6.30
N VAL A 143 -0.54 25.94 6.27
CA VAL A 143 -1.14 26.57 5.08
C VAL A 143 -0.43 27.86 4.68
N ILE A 144 0.02 28.65 5.65
CA ILE A 144 0.78 29.88 5.38
C ILE A 144 2.16 29.54 4.79
N PHE A 145 2.90 28.63 5.41
CA PHE A 145 4.24 28.25 4.97
C PHE A 145 4.25 27.48 3.65
N LEU A 146 3.18 26.75 3.31
CA LEU A 146 3.06 26.04 2.03
C LEU A 146 3.24 26.97 0.82
N ARG A 147 2.83 28.25 0.94
CA ARG A 147 2.97 29.25 -0.12
C ARG A 147 4.43 29.55 -0.49
N ASN A 148 5.36 29.30 0.42
CA ASN A 148 6.79 29.55 0.20
C ASN A 148 7.47 28.42 -0.58
N TYR A 149 6.80 27.29 -0.79
CA TYR A 149 7.35 26.18 -1.56
C TYR A 149 6.88 26.23 -3.01
N PRO A 150 7.79 26.01 -3.98
CA PRO A 150 7.42 26.04 -5.37
C PRO A 150 6.43 24.91 -5.68
N PRO A 151 5.48 25.14 -6.59
CA PRO A 151 4.56 24.11 -7.04
C PRO A 151 5.34 23.00 -7.73
N MET A 152 4.94 21.77 -7.44
CA MET A 152 5.33 20.59 -8.20
C MET A 152 4.20 20.27 -9.16
N PHE A 153 4.52 20.18 -10.45
CA PHE A 153 3.62 19.55 -11.40
C PHE A 153 3.62 18.04 -11.14
N ARG A 154 2.83 17.61 -10.14
CA ARG A 154 2.43 16.23 -9.96
C ARG A 154 1.06 16.04 -10.60
N GLN A 155 0.93 14.98 -11.38
CA GLN A 155 -0.33 14.63 -12.01
C GLN A 155 -1.40 14.35 -10.92
N PRO A 156 -2.70 14.50 -11.21
CA PRO A 156 -3.75 14.45 -10.18
C PRO A 156 -3.65 13.16 -9.37
N TYR A 157 -3.34 13.27 -8.08
CA TYR A 157 -2.98 12.13 -7.21
C TYR A 157 -4.04 11.04 -7.24
N ASN A 158 -5.32 11.42 -7.20
CA ASN A 158 -6.44 10.46 -7.24
C ASN A 158 -6.53 9.73 -8.59
N THR A 159 -6.36 10.42 -9.72
CA THR A 159 -6.39 9.81 -11.07
C THR A 159 -5.23 8.86 -11.29
N TYR A 160 -4.03 9.25 -10.87
CA TYR A 160 -2.83 8.44 -11.08
C TYR A 160 -2.73 7.25 -10.12
N LEU A 161 -3.41 7.34 -8.98
CA LEU A 161 -3.48 6.26 -8.02
C LEU A 161 -4.23 5.04 -8.56
N PHE A 162 -5.45 5.23 -9.06
CA PHE A 162 -6.21 4.11 -9.61
C PHE A 162 -5.79 3.71 -11.03
N MET A 163 -5.04 4.57 -11.74
CA MET A 163 -4.34 4.20 -12.97
C MET A 163 -3.03 3.45 -12.72
N GLU A 164 -2.65 3.25 -11.45
CA GLU A 164 -1.44 2.52 -11.04
C GLU A 164 -0.14 3.19 -11.55
N LYS A 165 -0.16 4.51 -11.71
CA LYS A 165 0.95 5.32 -12.26
C LYS A 165 1.70 6.14 -11.23
N CYS A 166 1.32 6.09 -9.96
CA CYS A 166 2.05 6.75 -8.88
C CYS A 166 2.25 5.85 -7.66
N MET A 167 3.39 6.02 -6.99
CA MET A 167 3.67 5.38 -5.71
C MET A 167 2.78 5.97 -4.60
N PHE A 168 1.91 5.15 -4.00
CA PHE A 168 1.05 5.59 -2.91
C PHE A 168 1.80 5.65 -1.57
N GLY A 169 1.53 6.66 -0.75
CA GLY A 169 1.93 6.62 0.66
C GLY A 169 3.37 7.00 0.98
N ARG A 170 4.22 7.28 -0.01
CA ARG A 170 5.69 7.37 0.14
C ARG A 170 6.32 8.69 -0.27
N GLN A 171 5.51 9.72 -0.49
CA GLN A 171 5.96 11.04 -0.93
C GLN A 171 6.98 11.64 0.04
N MET A 172 6.77 11.44 1.34
CA MET A 172 7.60 12.02 2.40
C MET A 172 8.98 11.38 2.45
N GLU A 173 9.00 10.06 2.38
CA GLU A 173 10.22 9.27 2.27
C GLU A 173 10.95 9.62 0.98
N MET A 174 10.24 9.80 -0.14
CA MET A 174 10.84 10.21 -1.42
C MET A 174 11.51 11.57 -1.33
N GLU A 175 10.83 12.61 -0.82
CA GLU A 175 11.43 13.94 -0.66
C GLU A 175 12.60 13.91 0.32
N ARG A 176 12.55 13.09 1.39
CA ARG A 176 13.70 12.94 2.30
C ARG A 176 14.93 12.36 1.59
N VAL A 177 14.74 11.35 0.73
CA VAL A 177 15.85 10.80 -0.08
C VAL A 177 16.36 11.85 -1.07
N VAL A 178 15.46 12.53 -1.79
CA VAL A 178 15.88 13.56 -2.76
C VAL A 178 16.63 14.70 -2.07
N ASN A 179 16.17 15.18 -0.92
CA ASN A 179 16.86 16.21 -0.14
C ASN A 179 18.26 15.75 0.29
N PHE A 180 18.43 14.50 0.73
CA PHE A 180 19.75 13.94 1.04
C PHE A 180 20.69 13.93 -0.18
N LEU A 181 20.15 13.56 -1.36
CA LEU A 181 20.91 13.49 -2.59
C LEU A 181 21.33 14.86 -3.13
N LEU A 182 20.48 15.88 -2.95
CA LEU A 182 20.76 17.25 -3.38
C LEU A 182 21.60 18.03 -2.38
N HIS A 183 21.70 17.57 -1.13
CA HIS A 183 22.47 18.24 -0.09
C HIS A 183 23.98 18.16 -0.36
N GLU A 184 24.63 19.33 -0.37
CA GLU A 184 26.08 19.42 -0.49
C GLU A 184 26.73 19.12 0.86
N GLU A 185 27.65 18.17 0.86
CA GLU A 185 28.36 17.83 2.09
C GLU A 185 29.43 18.89 2.38
N PRO A 186 29.56 19.34 3.64
CA PRO A 186 30.71 20.13 4.03
C PRO A 186 31.99 19.30 3.78
N PRO A 187 33.15 19.95 3.55
CA PRO A 187 34.40 19.23 3.33
C PRO A 187 34.70 18.35 4.55
N SER A 188 34.46 17.05 4.42
CA SER A 188 34.64 16.04 5.47
C SER A 188 35.59 14.94 4.98
N HIS A 189 35.92 13.99 5.87
CA HIS A 189 36.86 12.90 5.56
C HIS A 189 36.34 11.90 4.50
N CYS A 190 35.03 11.88 4.20
CA CYS A 190 34.46 11.04 3.15
C CYS A 190 34.00 11.91 1.98
N ASN A 191 34.40 11.56 0.75
CA ASN A 191 34.06 12.32 -0.46
C ASN A 191 32.58 12.13 -0.90
N PHE A 192 31.81 11.28 -0.19
CA PHE A 192 30.44 10.90 -0.51
C PHE A 192 29.64 10.52 0.74
N GLY A 193 28.35 10.81 0.70
CA GLY A 193 27.39 10.42 1.72
C GLY A 193 26.76 9.07 1.47
N VAL A 194 26.35 8.41 2.55
CA VAL A 194 25.67 7.12 2.53
C VAL A 194 24.34 7.22 3.27
N LEU A 195 23.23 6.91 2.60
CA LEU A 195 21.91 6.81 3.19
C LEU A 195 21.43 5.35 3.23
N PRO A 196 21.33 4.75 4.43
CA PRO A 196 20.67 3.46 4.61
C PRO A 196 19.15 3.63 4.54
N ILE A 197 18.48 2.76 3.78
CA ILE A 197 17.03 2.61 3.72
C ILE A 197 16.69 1.20 4.21
N VAL A 198 16.09 1.13 5.40
CA VAL A 198 15.83 -0.13 6.10
C VAL A 198 14.34 -0.36 6.23
N GLY A 199 13.90 -1.60 6.10
CA GLY A 199 12.53 -1.97 6.41
C GLY A 199 12.16 -3.36 5.94
N PRO A 200 10.96 -3.86 6.26
CA PRO A 200 10.56 -5.22 5.92
C PRO A 200 10.65 -5.58 4.43
N GLY A 201 10.63 -6.88 4.12
CA GLY A 201 10.44 -7.36 2.75
C GLY A 201 9.14 -6.81 2.14
N LYS A 202 9.15 -6.52 0.83
CA LYS A 202 7.96 -6.12 0.05
C LYS A 202 7.26 -4.83 0.53
N VAL A 203 7.95 -4.00 1.32
CA VAL A 203 7.43 -2.72 1.83
C VAL A 203 7.53 -1.55 0.84
N GLY A 204 8.26 -1.75 -0.27
CA GLY A 204 8.40 -0.78 -1.37
C GLY A 204 9.76 -0.06 -1.47
N LYS A 205 10.84 -0.58 -0.87
CA LYS A 205 12.18 0.07 -0.89
C LYS A 205 12.73 0.28 -2.30
N THR A 206 12.77 -0.79 -3.10
CA THR A 206 13.21 -0.72 -4.50
C THR A 206 12.34 0.23 -5.31
N THR A 207 11.01 0.16 -5.18
CA THR A 207 10.09 1.09 -5.83
C THR A 207 10.36 2.55 -5.45
N LEU A 208 10.64 2.84 -4.17
CA LEU A 208 11.00 4.17 -3.70
C LEU A 208 12.29 4.67 -4.36
N VAL A 209 13.36 3.88 -4.33
CA VAL A 209 14.66 4.25 -4.93
C VAL A 209 14.53 4.45 -6.43
N GLU A 210 13.78 3.60 -7.11
CA GLU A 210 13.50 3.71 -8.54
C GLU A 210 12.77 5.02 -8.90
N HIS A 211 11.83 5.48 -8.07
CA HIS A 211 11.17 6.77 -8.29
C HIS A 211 12.12 7.95 -8.03
N VAL A 212 12.96 7.85 -6.99
CA VAL A 212 14.01 8.85 -6.72
C VAL A 212 14.97 8.98 -7.90
N CYS A 213 15.41 7.87 -8.50
CA CYS A 213 16.29 7.88 -9.66
C CYS A 213 15.66 8.50 -10.91
N ARG A 214 14.32 8.51 -10.99
CA ARG A 214 13.57 9.14 -12.10
C ARG A 214 13.29 10.62 -11.86
N ASP A 215 13.42 11.11 -10.63
CA ASP A 215 13.21 12.51 -10.30
C ASP A 215 14.19 13.38 -11.09
N GLU A 216 13.67 14.39 -11.80
CA GLU A 216 14.48 15.24 -12.68
C GLU A 216 15.59 15.97 -11.91
N ARG A 217 15.35 16.37 -10.65
CA ARG A 217 16.36 17.03 -9.81
C ARG A 217 17.54 16.11 -9.57
N VAL A 218 17.27 14.81 -9.36
CA VAL A 218 18.30 13.78 -9.16
C VAL A 218 19.02 13.49 -10.46
N ARG A 219 18.31 13.29 -11.57
CA ARG A 219 18.92 13.06 -12.90
C ARG A 219 19.78 14.23 -13.38
N ASN A 220 19.41 15.45 -13.01
CA ASN A 220 20.18 16.64 -13.33
C ASN A 220 21.46 16.77 -12.49
N ARG A 221 21.51 16.14 -11.30
CA ARG A 221 22.65 16.21 -10.37
C ARG A 221 23.71 15.13 -10.61
N PHE A 222 23.31 13.90 -10.96
CA PHE A 222 24.23 12.77 -11.12
C PHE A 222 24.40 12.37 -12.58
N SER A 223 25.66 12.27 -13.00
CA SER A 223 26.03 11.83 -14.36
C SER A 223 25.66 10.37 -14.60
N HIS A 224 25.78 9.52 -13.56
CA HIS A 224 25.51 8.09 -13.65
C HIS A 224 24.75 7.58 -12.43
N VAL A 225 23.82 6.65 -12.67
CA VAL A 225 23.11 5.89 -11.62
C VAL A 225 23.41 4.41 -11.78
N ILE A 226 24.07 3.83 -10.77
CA ILE A 226 24.63 2.48 -10.79
C ILE A 226 23.93 1.62 -9.73
N PHE A 227 23.42 0.45 -10.12
CA PHE A 227 22.88 -0.54 -9.20
C PHE A 227 23.86 -1.68 -8.99
N LEU A 228 24.11 -2.01 -7.72
CA LEU A 228 25.02 -3.06 -7.26
C LEU A 228 24.29 -4.04 -6.32
N SER A 229 24.72 -5.28 -6.35
CA SER A 229 24.18 -6.42 -5.61
C SER A 229 25.04 -6.83 -4.41
N ASP A 230 24.62 -7.86 -3.67
CA ASP A 230 25.41 -8.47 -2.60
C ASP A 230 26.77 -9.00 -3.09
N ASP A 231 26.80 -9.58 -4.29
CA ASP A 231 28.01 -10.18 -4.85
C ASP A 231 29.03 -9.09 -5.21
N ASP A 232 28.57 -7.95 -5.74
CA ASP A 232 29.42 -6.80 -6.04
C ASP A 232 30.06 -6.23 -4.76
N LEU A 233 29.33 -6.24 -3.64
CA LEU A 233 29.85 -5.82 -2.34
C LEU A 233 30.87 -6.83 -1.77
N ARG A 234 30.62 -8.13 -1.91
CA ARG A 234 31.52 -9.21 -1.45
C ARG A 234 32.82 -9.29 -2.25
N GLN A 235 32.83 -8.80 -3.48
CA GLN A 235 34.06 -8.67 -4.26
C GLN A 235 35.01 -7.59 -3.71
N GLU A 236 34.58 -6.79 -2.71
CA GLU A 236 35.39 -5.80 -1.98
C GLU A 236 36.16 -4.83 -2.89
N GLN A 237 35.53 -4.46 -4.00
CA GLN A 237 36.20 -3.94 -5.18
C GLN A 237 35.72 -2.50 -5.48
N GLN A 238 36.63 -1.59 -5.85
CA GLN A 238 36.36 -0.13 -5.94
C GLN A 238 35.04 0.24 -6.64
N LEU A 239 34.35 1.26 -6.09
CA LEU A 239 33.16 1.90 -6.67
C LEU A 239 33.54 2.68 -7.95
N LYS A 240 33.51 2.00 -9.08
CA LYS A 240 33.71 2.58 -10.42
C LYS A 240 32.67 2.04 -11.37
N ILE A 241 32.43 2.76 -12.47
CA ILE A 241 31.66 2.25 -13.61
C ILE A 241 32.45 1.07 -14.19
N ARG A 242 31.84 -0.12 -14.24
CA ARG A 242 32.46 -1.33 -14.78
C ARG A 242 31.67 -1.84 -15.98
N ASP A 243 32.36 -2.62 -16.81
CA ASP A 243 31.70 -3.43 -17.82
C ASP A 243 30.79 -4.47 -17.11
N GLY A 244 29.49 -4.44 -17.41
CA GLY A 244 28.47 -5.24 -16.71
C GLY A 244 27.72 -4.56 -15.56
N SER A 245 28.11 -3.36 -15.12
CA SER A 245 27.30 -2.60 -14.14
C SER A 245 25.91 -2.27 -14.70
N ARG A 246 24.85 -2.42 -13.89
CA ARG A 246 23.49 -2.02 -14.29
C ARG A 246 23.34 -0.49 -14.22
N ILE A 247 23.82 0.19 -15.26
CA ILE A 247 23.70 1.65 -15.42
C ILE A 247 22.31 1.97 -15.96
N LYS A 248 21.48 2.65 -15.17
CA LYS A 248 20.11 3.04 -15.58
C LYS A 248 20.00 4.46 -16.11
N HIS A 249 21.00 5.29 -15.83
CA HIS A 249 21.06 6.66 -16.31
C HIS A 249 22.51 7.04 -16.62
N LYS A 250 22.72 7.68 -17.77
CA LYS A 250 23.97 8.30 -18.20
C LYS A 250 23.65 9.67 -18.79
N ARG A 251 24.35 10.71 -18.33
CA ARG A 251 24.33 12.06 -18.91
C ARG A 251 25.66 12.31 -19.61
N SER A 252 25.61 12.76 -20.86
CA SER A 252 26.81 12.88 -21.71
C SER A 252 27.61 14.17 -21.52
N ASP A 253 26.99 15.23 -20.97
CA ASP A 253 27.56 16.59 -20.91
C ASP A 253 27.71 17.11 -19.47
N SER A 254 28.67 16.62 -18.69
CA SER A 254 29.01 17.27 -17.40
C SER A 254 30.50 17.32 -17.15
N ASP A 255 31.01 18.50 -16.79
CA ASP A 255 32.41 18.72 -16.40
C ASP A 255 32.78 18.05 -15.05
N GLU A 256 31.79 17.66 -14.23
CA GLU A 256 31.98 16.94 -12.97
C GLU A 256 31.21 15.60 -12.96
N GLU A 257 31.90 14.46 -13.05
CA GLU A 257 31.30 13.11 -13.03
C GLU A 257 30.74 12.71 -11.65
N LYS A 258 29.59 13.24 -11.22
CA LYS A 258 28.96 12.79 -9.95
C LYS A 258 28.27 11.45 -10.13
N LEU A 259 28.50 10.50 -9.22
CA LEU A 259 27.91 9.16 -9.23
C LEU A 259 26.82 8.99 -8.16
N LEU A 260 25.71 8.32 -8.51
CA LEU A 260 24.77 7.76 -7.55
C LEU A 260 24.88 6.24 -7.57
N VAL A 261 25.35 5.65 -6.47
CA VAL A 261 25.48 4.20 -6.32
C VAL A 261 24.37 3.66 -5.42
N ILE A 262 23.72 2.59 -5.83
CA ILE A 262 22.60 1.97 -5.13
C ILE A 262 22.96 0.51 -4.86
N PHE A 263 23.07 0.16 -3.58
CA PHE A 263 23.18 -1.23 -3.14
C PHE A 263 21.79 -1.76 -2.77
N GLU A 264 21.35 -2.80 -3.47
CA GLU A 264 20.16 -3.56 -3.12
C GLU A 264 20.55 -4.87 -2.46
N LEU A 265 20.68 -4.84 -1.13
CA LEU A 265 21.19 -5.97 -0.37
C LEU A 265 20.06 -6.91 0.07
N VAL A 266 20.29 -8.22 -0.04
CA VAL A 266 19.31 -9.27 0.30
C VAL A 266 19.86 -10.20 1.39
N GLY A 267 21.12 -10.59 1.28
CA GLY A 267 21.82 -11.46 2.23
C GLY A 267 22.39 -10.69 3.41
N ASP A 268 22.80 -11.43 4.44
CA ASP A 268 23.49 -10.81 5.58
C ASP A 268 24.90 -10.39 5.15
N VAL A 269 25.15 -9.09 5.25
CA VAL A 269 26.44 -8.49 4.94
C VAL A 269 26.98 -7.82 6.19
N GLY A 270 28.13 -8.32 6.65
CA GLY A 270 28.84 -7.73 7.77
C GLY A 270 29.47 -6.38 7.41
N GLU A 271 29.88 -5.65 8.43
CA GLU A 271 30.49 -4.33 8.28
C GLU A 271 31.89 -4.36 7.65
N GLY A 272 32.61 -5.50 7.75
CA GLY A 272 33.96 -5.68 7.22
C GLY A 272 34.06 -5.44 5.70
N PRO A 273 33.31 -6.19 4.87
CA PRO A 273 33.29 -5.97 3.41
C PRO A 273 32.90 -4.54 3.03
N TRP A 274 31.93 -3.96 3.73
CA TRP A 274 31.50 -2.58 3.54
C TRP A 274 32.64 -1.57 3.81
N ARG A 275 33.32 -1.69 4.95
CA ARG A 275 34.44 -0.80 5.30
C ARG A 275 35.61 -0.91 4.32
N LYS A 276 35.93 -2.11 3.85
CA LYS A 276 36.99 -2.30 2.84
C LYS A 276 36.62 -1.64 1.51
N LEU A 277 35.37 -1.80 1.07
CA LEU A 277 34.85 -1.15 -0.13
C LEU A 277 34.97 0.39 -0.03
N LEU A 278 34.55 0.96 1.11
CA LEU A 278 34.66 2.40 1.36
C LEU A 278 36.12 2.86 1.27
N SER A 279 37.02 2.19 1.99
CA SER A 279 38.46 2.51 1.98
C SER A 279 39.06 2.46 0.58
N ALA A 280 38.69 1.45 -0.22
CA ALA A 280 39.15 1.32 -1.61
C ALA A 280 38.60 2.43 -2.53
N SER A 281 37.44 3.00 -2.18
CA SER A 281 36.71 3.96 -3.01
C SER A 281 36.97 5.42 -2.66
N GLN A 282 37.52 5.73 -1.48
CA GLN A 282 37.74 7.10 -0.99
C GLN A 282 38.48 8.01 -1.98
N SER A 283 39.53 7.50 -2.63
CA SER A 283 40.35 8.28 -3.57
C SER A 283 39.86 8.26 -5.02
N THR A 284 38.87 7.43 -5.33
CA THR A 284 38.45 7.17 -6.73
C THR A 284 37.05 7.66 -7.04
N ILE A 285 36.18 7.73 -6.04
CA ILE A 285 34.83 8.23 -6.23
C ILE A 285 34.81 9.76 -6.30
N PRO A 286 34.17 10.35 -7.32
CA PRO A 286 34.14 11.80 -7.48
C PRO A 286 33.42 12.49 -6.31
N ARG A 287 33.91 13.68 -5.93
CA ARG A 287 33.31 14.48 -4.86
C ARG A 287 31.85 14.82 -5.17
N GLY A 288 31.02 14.76 -4.15
CA GLY A 288 29.57 15.02 -4.29
C GLY A 288 28.79 13.82 -4.82
N SER A 289 29.44 12.67 -5.03
CA SER A 289 28.75 11.40 -5.24
C SER A 289 27.97 10.98 -3.98
N LYS A 290 26.96 10.12 -4.16
CA LYS A 290 26.11 9.63 -3.06
C LYS A 290 25.89 8.13 -3.19
N VAL A 291 25.69 7.49 -2.05
CA VAL A 291 25.38 6.05 -1.98
C VAL A 291 24.06 5.85 -1.23
N ILE A 292 23.20 5.00 -1.77
CA ILE A 292 22.01 4.50 -1.11
C ILE A 292 22.22 3.01 -0.84
N VAL A 293 21.97 2.57 0.38
CA VAL A 293 22.00 1.15 0.74
C VAL A 293 20.59 0.74 1.16
N THR A 294 19.98 -0.21 0.47
CA THR A 294 18.68 -0.76 0.86
C THR A 294 18.84 -2.15 1.45
N HIS A 295 18.16 -2.44 2.57
CA HIS A 295 18.23 -3.75 3.20
C HIS A 295 16.98 -4.08 4.04
N ARG A 296 16.79 -5.37 4.35
CA ARG A 296 15.69 -5.84 5.22
C ARG A 296 16.01 -5.75 6.71
N SER A 297 17.27 -6.00 7.08
CA SER A 297 17.76 -5.94 8.46
C SER A 297 18.34 -4.57 8.80
N GLU A 298 18.22 -4.20 10.08
CA GLU A 298 18.80 -3.01 10.70
C GLU A 298 20.33 -3.03 10.79
N ASN A 299 20.97 -4.16 10.50
CA ASN A 299 22.44 -4.31 10.49
C ASN A 299 23.16 -3.25 9.61
N VAL A 300 22.51 -2.78 8.54
CA VAL A 300 23.10 -1.80 7.62
C VAL A 300 22.96 -0.35 8.09
N ILE A 301 22.33 -0.07 9.23
CA ILE A 301 22.19 1.31 9.75
C ILE A 301 23.58 1.94 9.94
N ASN A 302 24.53 1.17 10.45
CA ASN A 302 25.88 1.62 10.74
C ASN A 302 26.72 1.89 9.47
N PHE A 303 26.18 1.58 8.28
CA PHE A 303 26.84 1.89 7.02
C PHE A 303 26.66 3.37 6.63
N GLY A 304 25.68 4.04 7.22
CA GLY A 304 25.28 5.40 6.88
C GLY A 304 26.21 6.48 7.39
N THR A 305 26.31 7.56 6.63
CA THR A 305 26.86 8.84 7.11
C THR A 305 25.76 9.79 7.61
N THR A 306 24.50 9.38 7.46
CA THR A 306 23.32 10.09 7.94
C THR A 306 22.34 9.13 8.62
N GLN A 307 21.34 9.67 9.30
CA GLN A 307 20.29 8.88 9.93
C GLN A 307 19.56 8.02 8.90
N ALA A 308 19.49 6.71 9.16
CA ALA A 308 18.77 5.76 8.33
C ALA A 308 17.30 6.17 8.10
N LEU A 309 16.80 5.87 6.91
CA LEU A 309 15.40 6.01 6.55
C LEU A 309 14.68 4.69 6.78
N TYR A 310 13.75 4.67 7.73
CA TYR A 310 12.92 3.51 8.01
C TYR A 310 11.67 3.51 7.13
N LEU A 311 11.53 2.47 6.31
CA LEU A 311 10.38 2.25 5.46
C LEU A 311 9.49 1.15 6.05
N ASN A 312 8.50 1.55 6.84
CA ASN A 312 7.54 0.63 7.48
C ASN A 312 6.31 0.39 6.61
N PHE A 313 5.58 -0.70 6.84
CA PHE A 313 4.26 -0.88 6.22
C PHE A 313 3.35 0.30 6.56
N LEU A 314 2.48 0.69 5.62
CA LEU A 314 1.48 1.71 5.88
C LEU A 314 0.47 1.24 6.93
N SER A 315 -0.25 2.17 7.54
CA SER A 315 -1.33 1.80 8.45
C SER A 315 -2.46 1.12 7.69
N ARG A 316 -3.26 0.33 8.39
CA ARG A 316 -4.45 -0.33 7.83
C ARG A 316 -5.39 0.69 7.17
N GLU A 317 -5.56 1.84 7.80
CA GLU A 317 -6.42 2.92 7.32
C GLU A 317 -5.90 3.50 5.99
N ALA A 318 -4.57 3.64 5.85
CA ALA A 318 -3.95 4.06 4.60
C ALA A 318 -4.09 3.00 3.49
N TYR A 319 -3.93 1.72 3.82
CA TYR A 319 -4.17 0.63 2.88
C TYR A 319 -5.63 0.49 2.47
N TRP A 320 -6.58 0.78 3.36
CA TRP A 320 -7.99 0.86 3.00
C TRP A 320 -8.25 1.98 2.01
N TYR A 321 -7.72 3.19 2.29
CA TYR A 321 -7.83 4.32 1.37
C TYR A 321 -7.28 3.98 -0.02
N PHE A 322 -6.12 3.32 -0.06
CA PHE A 322 -5.52 2.80 -1.28
C PHE A 322 -6.41 1.79 -2.01
N PHE A 323 -6.86 0.76 -1.31
CA PHE A 323 -7.69 -0.30 -1.86
C PHE A 323 -9.03 0.22 -2.38
N LYS A 324 -9.68 1.13 -1.64
CA LYS A 324 -10.92 1.79 -2.04
C LYS A 324 -10.73 2.56 -3.36
N ALA A 325 -9.66 3.35 -3.47
CA ALA A 325 -9.32 4.05 -4.72
C ALA A 325 -9.07 3.06 -5.86
N LEU A 326 -8.37 1.95 -5.60
CA LEU A 326 -8.15 0.92 -6.61
C LEU A 326 -9.43 0.24 -7.07
N VAL A 327 -10.37 -0.08 -6.18
CA VAL A 327 -11.61 -0.80 -6.53
C VAL A 327 -12.60 0.10 -7.27
N PHE A 328 -12.84 1.30 -6.76
CA PHE A 328 -13.91 2.18 -7.26
C PHE A 328 -13.42 3.22 -8.28
N GLY A 329 -12.11 3.47 -8.36
CA GLY A 329 -11.57 4.46 -9.28
C GLY A 329 -12.12 5.86 -9.00
N SER A 330 -12.73 6.47 -10.00
CA SER A 330 -13.42 7.76 -9.88
C SER A 330 -14.88 7.66 -9.44
N ALA A 331 -15.45 6.45 -9.35
CA ALA A 331 -16.82 6.27 -8.92
C ALA A 331 -16.93 6.52 -7.42
N ASP A 332 -18.01 7.18 -7.00
CA ASP A 332 -18.27 7.39 -5.58
C ASP A 332 -18.76 6.06 -4.96
N PRO A 333 -18.04 5.49 -3.97
CA PRO A 333 -18.47 4.27 -3.30
C PRO A 333 -19.77 4.44 -2.52
N GLU A 334 -20.14 5.68 -2.17
CA GLU A 334 -21.43 5.99 -1.53
C GLU A 334 -22.62 5.73 -2.47
N GLU A 335 -22.43 5.79 -3.79
CA GLU A 335 -23.46 5.39 -4.77
C GLU A 335 -23.68 3.88 -4.84
N LYS A 336 -22.74 3.09 -4.31
CA LYS A 336 -22.75 1.62 -4.36
C LYS A 336 -22.52 1.02 -2.97
N PRO A 337 -23.37 1.31 -1.97
CA PRO A 337 -23.12 0.98 -0.57
C PRO A 337 -22.97 -0.52 -0.34
N ARG A 338 -23.76 -1.36 -1.03
CA ARG A 338 -23.64 -2.82 -0.93
C ARG A 338 -22.27 -3.33 -1.39
N LEU A 339 -21.74 -2.77 -2.48
CA LEU A 339 -20.41 -3.15 -2.97
C LEU A 339 -19.32 -2.61 -2.05
N ALA A 340 -19.47 -1.40 -1.53
CA ALA A 340 -18.56 -0.83 -0.53
C ALA A 340 -18.48 -1.73 0.73
N SER A 341 -19.61 -2.22 1.24
CA SER A 341 -19.64 -3.15 2.37
C SER A 341 -18.91 -4.46 2.09
N ILE A 342 -19.10 -5.07 0.91
CA ILE A 342 -18.41 -6.31 0.55
C ILE A 342 -16.92 -6.06 0.35
N ALA A 343 -16.53 -4.96 -0.30
CA ALA A 343 -15.12 -4.59 -0.45
C ALA A 343 -14.43 -4.40 0.91
N MET A 344 -15.10 -3.76 1.86
CA MET A 344 -14.58 -3.59 3.23
C MET A 344 -14.41 -4.95 3.94
N ALA A 345 -15.39 -5.84 3.83
CA ALA A 345 -15.28 -7.19 4.37
C ALA A 345 -14.11 -7.97 3.75
N ILE A 346 -13.93 -7.89 2.42
CA ILE A 346 -12.78 -8.50 1.73
C ILE A 346 -11.47 -7.90 2.24
N PHE A 347 -11.40 -6.57 2.37
CA PHE A 347 -10.21 -5.89 2.87
C PHE A 347 -9.80 -6.38 4.26
N TYR A 348 -10.76 -6.59 5.17
CA TYR A 348 -10.50 -7.17 6.50
C TYR A 348 -9.91 -8.57 6.44
N GLU A 349 -10.42 -9.44 5.54
CA GLU A 349 -9.84 -10.76 5.36
C GLU A 349 -8.41 -10.69 4.79
N CYS A 350 -8.12 -9.66 3.98
CA CYS A 350 -6.82 -9.45 3.34
C CYS A 350 -5.74 -8.84 4.25
N ILE A 351 -6.08 -7.82 5.03
CA ILE A 351 -5.09 -6.97 5.70
C ILE A 351 -4.66 -7.48 7.08
N ASP A 352 -5.55 -8.22 7.75
CA ASP A 352 -5.35 -8.68 9.13
C ASP A 352 -4.53 -9.97 9.23
N GLN A 353 -4.00 -10.50 8.12
CA GLN A 353 -3.18 -11.71 8.11
C GLN A 353 -1.71 -11.38 7.81
N ASP A 354 -0.82 -11.74 8.74
CA ASP A 354 0.62 -11.59 8.54
C ASP A 354 1.16 -12.45 7.39
N VAL A 355 0.45 -13.55 7.09
CA VAL A 355 0.69 -14.41 5.92
C VAL A 355 0.73 -13.59 4.62
N TYR A 356 -0.23 -12.69 4.41
CA TYR A 356 -0.28 -11.90 3.16
C TYR A 356 0.78 -10.79 3.10
N LYS A 357 1.21 -10.27 4.26
CA LYS A 357 2.35 -9.33 4.33
C LYS A 357 3.65 -10.02 3.92
N ALA A 358 3.86 -11.26 4.33
CA ALA A 358 5.04 -12.05 3.95
C ALA A 358 4.97 -12.51 2.49
N PHE A 359 3.79 -12.91 2.01
CA PHE A 359 3.61 -13.62 0.74
C PHE A 359 3.69 -12.76 -0.53
N ALA A 360 2.92 -11.67 -0.62
CA ALA A 360 2.95 -10.77 -1.78
C ALA A 360 3.33 -9.35 -1.36
N GLY A 361 3.19 -9.03 -0.08
CA GLY A 361 3.20 -7.65 0.39
C GLY A 361 1.83 -6.98 0.13
N PRO A 362 1.42 -6.02 0.98
CA PRO A 362 0.08 -5.45 0.92
C PRO A 362 -0.25 -4.78 -0.42
N PHE A 363 0.71 -4.09 -1.06
CA PHE A 363 0.46 -3.40 -2.33
C PHE A 363 0.09 -4.36 -3.45
N ILE A 364 0.90 -5.41 -3.66
CA ILE A 364 0.66 -6.43 -4.69
C ILE A 364 -0.70 -7.09 -4.48
N PHE A 365 -0.96 -7.47 -3.23
CA PHE A 365 -2.17 -8.19 -2.87
C PHE A 365 -3.42 -7.35 -3.09
N LEU A 366 -3.44 -6.10 -2.62
CA LEU A 366 -4.58 -5.21 -2.78
C LEU A 366 -4.82 -4.85 -4.26
N HIS A 367 -3.76 -4.67 -5.07
CA HIS A 367 -3.90 -4.49 -6.52
C HIS A 367 -4.59 -5.67 -7.19
N LYS A 368 -4.14 -6.88 -6.87
CA LYS A 368 -4.74 -8.10 -7.41
C LYS A 368 -6.20 -8.25 -7.04
N THR A 369 -6.51 -8.09 -5.77
CA THR A 369 -7.88 -8.19 -5.27
C THR A 369 -8.75 -7.13 -5.94
N ALA A 370 -8.28 -5.89 -6.06
CA ALA A 370 -9.03 -4.84 -6.73
C ALA A 370 -9.29 -5.14 -8.22
N ARG A 371 -8.28 -5.70 -8.93
CA ARG A 371 -8.43 -6.14 -10.32
C ARG A 371 -9.50 -7.23 -10.48
N GLY A 372 -9.49 -8.25 -9.61
CA GLY A 372 -10.51 -9.31 -9.61
C GLY A 372 -11.92 -8.83 -9.24
N LEU A 373 -12.03 -7.81 -8.39
CA LEU A 373 -13.32 -7.19 -8.09
C LEU A 373 -13.86 -6.38 -9.28
N LYS A 374 -12.99 -5.64 -9.98
CA LYS A 374 -13.38 -4.89 -11.18
C LYS A 374 -13.86 -5.79 -12.34
N SER A 375 -13.21 -6.94 -12.55
CA SER A 375 -13.59 -7.86 -13.63
C SER A 375 -14.93 -8.57 -13.37
N SER A 376 -15.32 -8.75 -12.11
CA SER A 376 -16.49 -9.56 -11.72
C SER A 376 -17.80 -8.77 -11.57
N GLY A 377 -17.75 -7.43 -11.58
CA GLY A 377 -18.84 -6.48 -11.86
C GLY A 377 -20.09 -6.46 -10.97
N ASN A 378 -20.36 -7.48 -10.15
CA ASN A 378 -21.59 -7.59 -9.37
C ASN A 378 -21.38 -8.12 -7.94
N ALA A 379 -22.35 -7.84 -7.07
CA ALA A 379 -22.28 -8.18 -5.65
C ALA A 379 -22.27 -9.70 -5.36
N GLN A 380 -22.87 -10.52 -6.21
CA GLN A 380 -22.89 -11.97 -6.03
C GLN A 380 -21.49 -12.57 -6.21
N ASN A 381 -20.77 -12.13 -7.24
CA ASN A 381 -19.39 -12.56 -7.46
C ASN A 381 -18.46 -12.06 -6.36
N TRP A 382 -18.62 -10.82 -5.91
CA TRP A 382 -17.83 -10.28 -4.80
C TRP A 382 -18.06 -11.07 -3.50
N ASN A 383 -19.29 -11.52 -3.25
CA ASN A 383 -19.59 -12.40 -2.12
C ASN A 383 -18.96 -13.79 -2.24
N ARG A 384 -18.87 -14.36 -3.46
CA ARG A 384 -18.11 -15.61 -3.70
C ARG A 384 -16.63 -15.42 -3.41
N ILE A 385 -16.04 -14.34 -3.91
CA ILE A 385 -14.65 -13.96 -3.64
C ILE A 385 -14.42 -13.80 -2.13
N LEU A 386 -15.32 -13.12 -1.41
CA LEU A 386 -15.27 -13.00 0.04
C LEU A 386 -15.33 -14.36 0.75
N ALA A 387 -16.18 -15.28 0.28
CA ALA A 387 -16.24 -16.63 0.83
C ALA A 387 -14.91 -17.38 0.64
N CYS A 388 -14.27 -17.26 -0.54
CA CYS A 388 -12.94 -17.82 -0.78
C CYS A 388 -11.88 -17.22 0.14
N PHE A 389 -11.88 -15.91 0.39
CA PHE A 389 -10.95 -15.30 1.34
C PHE A 389 -11.13 -15.81 2.78
N LYS A 390 -12.38 -16.00 3.21
CA LYS A 390 -12.70 -16.58 4.53
C LYS A 390 -12.24 -18.02 4.64
N ASP A 391 -12.37 -18.80 3.58
CA ASP A 391 -11.88 -20.18 3.55
C ASP A 391 -10.35 -20.24 3.54
N ASN A 392 -9.70 -19.45 2.68
CA ASN A 392 -8.25 -19.29 2.64
C ASN A 392 -7.68 -18.93 4.01
N ARG A 393 -8.35 -18.03 4.75
CA ARG A 393 -7.97 -17.70 6.13
C ARG A 393 -7.90 -18.94 7.01
N ARG A 394 -8.98 -19.73 7.02
CA ARG A 394 -9.07 -20.95 7.83
C ARG A 394 -8.02 -21.97 7.42
N GLN A 395 -7.82 -22.18 6.12
CA GLN A 395 -6.86 -23.18 5.62
C GLN A 395 -5.39 -22.81 5.88
N ASN A 396 -5.08 -21.52 5.94
CA ASN A 396 -3.73 -21.03 6.21
C ASN A 396 -3.50 -20.66 7.69
N GLU A 397 -4.45 -20.92 8.58
CA GLU A 397 -4.28 -20.69 10.02
C GLU A 397 -3.26 -21.69 10.63
N PRO A 398 -2.32 -21.22 11.48
CA PRO A 398 -1.35 -22.10 12.11
C PRO A 398 -2.04 -23.22 12.92
N GLY A 399 -1.81 -24.48 12.53
CA GLY A 399 -2.37 -25.65 13.23
C GLY A 399 -3.71 -26.15 12.68
N PHE A 400 -4.31 -25.46 11.71
CA PHE A 400 -5.45 -25.98 10.96
C PHE A 400 -4.95 -26.95 9.89
N ASN A 401 -5.17 -28.27 10.06
CA ASN A 401 -5.36 -29.20 8.93
C ASN A 401 -5.79 -30.61 9.38
N LYS A 402 -6.97 -31.07 8.90
CA LYS A 402 -7.37 -32.49 8.96
C LYS A 402 -7.23 -33.23 7.62
N SER A 403 -6.92 -32.58 6.49
CA SER A 403 -7.09 -33.24 5.17
C SER A 403 -6.04 -33.03 4.08
N LEU A 404 -5.04 -32.14 4.21
CA LEU A 404 -4.00 -31.92 3.17
C LEU A 404 -2.57 -32.18 3.69
N SER A 405 -2.43 -33.20 4.55
CA SER A 405 -1.26 -33.48 5.39
C SER A 405 0.06 -33.81 4.67
N HIS A 406 0.07 -33.98 3.35
CA HIS A 406 1.28 -34.34 2.60
C HIS A 406 2.20 -33.15 2.24
N CYS A 407 1.77 -31.89 2.40
CA CYS A 407 2.56 -30.73 1.97
C CYS A 407 3.36 -30.02 3.07
N ARG A 408 3.26 -30.42 4.35
CA ARG A 408 3.96 -29.71 5.43
C ARG A 408 5.30 -30.34 5.77
N ARG A 409 6.33 -30.03 4.98
CA ARG A 409 7.71 -30.09 5.49
C ARG A 409 8.28 -28.72 5.86
N ASN A 410 7.85 -27.63 5.20
CA ASN A 410 8.24 -26.25 5.54
C ASN A 410 7.04 -25.29 5.50
N ASN A 411 7.14 -24.12 6.14
CA ASN A 411 6.14 -23.04 6.17
C ASN A 411 5.98 -22.29 4.81
N ASP A 412 6.33 -22.91 3.68
CA ASP A 412 6.53 -22.22 2.40
C ASP A 412 5.32 -22.27 1.45
N HIS A 413 4.21 -22.88 1.89
CA HIS A 413 3.03 -23.11 1.06
C HIS A 413 1.83 -22.26 1.45
N ILE A 414 1.10 -21.75 0.45
CA ILE A 414 -0.18 -21.06 0.63
C ILE A 414 -1.28 -21.74 -0.17
N PHE A 415 -2.41 -21.97 0.47
CA PHE A 415 -3.62 -22.51 -0.15
C PHE A 415 -4.55 -21.38 -0.57
N LEU A 416 -4.89 -21.35 -1.87
CA LEU A 416 -5.83 -20.40 -2.44
C LEU A 416 -7.00 -21.17 -3.08
N GLN A 417 -8.16 -21.14 -2.45
CA GLN A 417 -9.39 -21.70 -2.98
C GLN A 417 -9.76 -21.02 -4.30
N ARG A 418 -10.16 -21.82 -5.28
CA ARG A 418 -10.63 -21.33 -6.58
C ARG A 418 -12.06 -20.82 -6.45
N VAL A 419 -12.35 -19.68 -7.08
CA VAL A 419 -13.69 -19.05 -7.07
C VAL A 419 -14.67 -19.86 -7.90
N VAL A 420 -14.20 -20.51 -8.98
CA VAL A 420 -15.02 -21.35 -9.87
C VAL A 420 -15.40 -22.69 -9.26
N ASP A 421 -14.51 -23.27 -8.46
CA ASP A 421 -14.72 -24.58 -7.87
C ASP A 421 -14.21 -24.60 -6.43
N SER A 422 -15.14 -24.57 -5.48
CA SER A 422 -14.85 -24.60 -4.05
C SER A 422 -14.19 -25.91 -3.60
N THR A 423 -14.20 -26.95 -4.44
CA THR A 423 -13.55 -28.24 -4.17
C THR A 423 -12.09 -28.28 -4.60
N GLN A 424 -11.55 -27.22 -5.22
CA GLN A 424 -10.17 -27.17 -5.69
C GLN A 424 -9.38 -26.01 -5.07
N TYR A 425 -8.11 -26.29 -4.78
CA TYR A 425 -7.14 -25.32 -4.27
C TYR A 425 -5.98 -25.15 -5.24
N CYS A 426 -5.58 -23.91 -5.44
CA CYS A 426 -4.28 -23.56 -5.99
C CYS A 426 -3.28 -23.46 -4.81
N VAL A 427 -2.35 -24.41 -4.74
CA VAL A 427 -1.24 -24.40 -3.78
C VAL A 427 -0.07 -23.66 -4.39
N VAL A 428 0.41 -22.63 -3.69
CA VAL A 428 1.60 -21.86 -4.08
C VAL A 428 2.81 -22.38 -3.32
N HIS A 429 3.88 -22.74 -4.05
CA HIS A 429 5.11 -23.35 -3.53
C HIS A 429 6.28 -22.38 -3.40
N ASN A 430 6.38 -21.39 -4.30
CA ASN A 430 7.40 -20.36 -4.25
C ASN A 430 6.76 -19.03 -4.61
N HIS A 431 6.95 -18.04 -3.74
CA HIS A 431 6.25 -16.76 -3.81
C HIS A 431 7.15 -15.52 -3.77
N ASP A 432 8.46 -15.74 -3.85
CA ASP A 432 9.47 -14.66 -3.88
C ASP A 432 10.11 -14.48 -5.26
N ARG A 433 9.68 -15.24 -6.27
CA ARG A 433 10.26 -15.16 -7.61
C ARG A 433 9.82 -13.89 -8.35
N ILE A 434 10.82 -13.13 -8.76
CA ILE A 434 10.71 -11.99 -9.68
C ILE A 434 11.35 -12.42 -11.00
N ALA A 435 10.67 -12.18 -12.12
CA ALA A 435 11.19 -12.52 -13.43
C ALA A 435 12.43 -11.68 -13.77
N LEU A 436 13.36 -12.28 -14.51
CA LEU A 436 14.51 -11.56 -15.05
C LEU A 436 14.07 -10.55 -16.11
N VAL A 437 14.90 -9.54 -16.37
CA VAL A 437 14.58 -8.40 -17.26
C VAL A 437 14.12 -8.84 -18.67
N ASN A 438 14.65 -9.97 -19.18
CA ASN A 438 14.33 -10.52 -20.50
C ASN A 438 13.50 -11.81 -20.44
N GLU A 439 12.99 -12.17 -19.27
CA GLU A 439 12.19 -13.37 -19.10
C GLU A 439 10.76 -13.12 -19.58
N GLU A 440 10.26 -14.01 -20.46
CA GLU A 440 8.86 -14.00 -20.87
C GLU A 440 7.95 -14.31 -19.68
N ALA A 441 6.86 -13.56 -19.55
CA ALA A 441 5.91 -13.80 -18.49
C ALA A 441 5.14 -15.10 -18.74
N PRO A 442 4.82 -15.90 -17.70
CA PRO A 442 3.90 -17.02 -17.86
C PRO A 442 2.58 -16.53 -18.46
N LYS A 443 2.06 -17.25 -19.47
CA LYS A 443 0.78 -16.90 -20.12
C LYS A 443 -0.42 -17.09 -19.19
N ILE A 444 -0.31 -18.02 -18.24
CA ILE A 444 -1.35 -18.30 -17.27
C ILE A 444 -1.22 -17.32 -16.11
N THR A 445 -2.26 -16.54 -15.83
CA THR A 445 -2.26 -15.63 -14.69
C THR A 445 -2.87 -16.30 -13.45
N LEU A 446 -2.51 -15.81 -12.25
CA LEU A 446 -3.19 -16.28 -11.03
C LEU A 446 -4.69 -15.98 -11.06
N HIS A 447 -5.09 -14.89 -11.72
CA HIS A 447 -6.50 -14.55 -11.90
C HIS A 447 -7.23 -15.62 -12.73
N ASP A 448 -6.64 -16.07 -13.83
CA ASP A 448 -7.18 -17.15 -14.66
C ASP A 448 -7.34 -18.48 -13.92
N ILE A 449 -6.42 -18.77 -12.98
CA ILE A 449 -6.47 -19.98 -12.15
C ILE A 449 -7.63 -19.88 -11.18
N LEU A 450 -7.74 -18.77 -10.44
CA LEU A 450 -8.75 -18.60 -9.39
C LEU A 450 -10.16 -18.46 -9.98
N ASP A 451 -10.31 -17.71 -11.06
CA ASP A 451 -11.59 -17.46 -11.74
C ASP A 451 -11.89 -18.50 -12.82
N GLY A 452 -11.05 -19.52 -12.99
CA GLY A 452 -11.26 -20.65 -13.90
C GLY A 452 -11.44 -20.27 -15.37
N THR A 453 -11.03 -19.07 -15.77
CA THR A 453 -11.09 -18.56 -17.14
C THR A 453 -9.91 -18.99 -18.00
N GLY A 454 -8.86 -19.54 -17.39
CA GLY A 454 -7.67 -20.02 -18.09
C GLY A 454 -7.91 -21.34 -18.82
N ASN A 455 -7.86 -21.32 -20.15
CA ASN A 455 -7.83 -22.53 -20.95
C ASN A 455 -6.47 -23.25 -20.78
N GLY A 456 -6.51 -24.56 -20.49
CA GLY A 456 -5.31 -25.41 -20.51
C GLY A 456 -4.40 -25.27 -19.29
N ILE A 457 -4.96 -25.21 -18.07
CA ILE A 457 -4.14 -25.25 -16.85
C ILE A 457 -3.39 -26.61 -16.77
N PRO A 458 -2.05 -26.64 -16.68
CA PRO A 458 -1.28 -27.87 -16.67
C PRO A 458 -1.57 -28.76 -15.46
N HIS A 459 -1.47 -30.07 -15.66
CA HIS A 459 -1.36 -31.01 -14.55
C HIS A 459 0.04 -30.92 -13.91
N GLY A 460 0.11 -30.87 -12.58
CA GLY A 460 1.37 -30.78 -11.84
C GLY A 460 1.75 -29.35 -11.44
N LYS A 461 3.05 -29.11 -11.22
CA LYS A 461 3.59 -27.79 -10.86
C LYS A 461 3.81 -26.96 -12.11
N PHE A 462 3.38 -25.70 -12.08
CA PHE A 462 3.55 -24.75 -13.19
C PHE A 462 3.75 -23.33 -12.65
N ASP A 463 4.33 -22.46 -13.46
CA ASP A 463 4.49 -21.05 -13.10
C ASP A 463 3.29 -20.24 -13.56
N SER A 464 2.86 -19.31 -12.71
CA SER A 464 1.77 -18.37 -13.00
C SER A 464 2.21 -16.93 -12.83
N LEU A 465 1.79 -16.07 -13.75
CA LEU A 465 1.99 -14.63 -13.61
C LEU A 465 1.07 -14.11 -12.51
N VAL A 466 1.70 -13.58 -11.48
CA VAL A 466 1.01 -13.04 -10.32
C VAL A 466 0.60 -11.62 -10.67
N TRP A 467 1.58 -10.75 -10.83
CA TRP A 467 1.35 -9.34 -11.10
C TRP A 467 2.51 -8.83 -11.92
N GLU A 468 2.20 -7.98 -12.90
CA GLU A 468 3.18 -7.14 -13.57
C GLU A 468 3.01 -5.71 -13.05
N SER A 469 4.06 -5.19 -12.42
CA SER A 469 4.01 -3.86 -11.82
C SER A 469 3.97 -2.80 -12.92
N HIS A 470 2.98 -1.90 -12.86
CA HIS A 470 2.96 -0.67 -13.66
C HIS A 470 3.83 0.45 -13.07
N LEU A 471 4.42 0.20 -11.90
CA LEU A 471 5.39 1.09 -11.29
C LEU A 471 6.80 0.53 -11.46
N PRO A 472 7.80 1.40 -11.60
CA PRO A 472 9.19 1.01 -11.51
C PRO A 472 9.53 0.13 -10.30
N PRO A 473 10.41 -0.88 -10.46
CA PRO A 473 11.20 -1.22 -11.64
C PRO A 473 10.46 -2.06 -12.69
N TYR A 474 9.12 -2.12 -12.66
CA TYR A 474 8.28 -2.89 -13.58
C TYR A 474 8.51 -4.41 -13.48
N HIS A 475 8.77 -4.88 -12.26
CA HIS A 475 8.96 -6.30 -11.99
C HIS A 475 7.70 -7.12 -12.32
N LYS A 476 7.92 -8.30 -12.88
CA LYS A 476 6.93 -9.36 -13.02
C LYS A 476 7.10 -10.35 -11.89
N TYR A 477 6.04 -10.55 -11.12
CA TYR A 477 6.02 -11.50 -10.00
C TYR A 477 5.46 -12.83 -10.49
N ILE A 478 6.12 -13.93 -10.14
CA ILE A 478 5.76 -15.27 -10.61
C ILE A 478 5.59 -16.18 -9.40
N TYR A 479 4.52 -16.97 -9.38
CA TYR A 479 4.32 -18.04 -8.40
C TYR A 479 4.42 -19.40 -9.04
N SER A 480 5.11 -20.31 -8.36
CA SER A 480 5.03 -21.73 -8.69
C SER A 480 3.79 -22.31 -8.01
N CYS A 481 2.85 -22.78 -8.81
CA CYS A 481 1.51 -23.20 -8.42
C CYS A 481 1.26 -24.67 -8.74
N GLN A 482 0.32 -25.29 -8.03
CA GLN A 482 -0.21 -26.62 -8.31
C GLN A 482 -1.69 -26.67 -7.92
N ILE A 483 -2.54 -27.26 -8.76
CA ILE A 483 -3.95 -27.49 -8.40
C ILE A 483 -4.07 -28.81 -7.64
N LEU A 484 -4.75 -28.78 -6.50
CA LEU A 484 -5.13 -29.95 -5.71
C LEU A 484 -6.65 -29.97 -5.51
N GLU A 485 -7.23 -31.17 -5.50
CA GLU A 485 -8.61 -31.40 -5.09
C GLU A 485 -8.70 -31.50 -3.56
N SER A 486 -9.80 -31.00 -3.00
CA SER A 486 -10.12 -31.14 -1.60
C SER A 486 -10.70 -32.53 -1.35
N ASP A 487 -10.04 -33.35 -0.54
CA ASP A 487 -10.56 -34.65 -0.11
C ASP A 487 -11.76 -34.48 0.84
N PHE A 488 -12.94 -34.10 0.33
CA PHE A 488 -14.20 -34.11 1.08
C PHE A 488 -15.13 -35.20 0.54
N LYS A 489 -14.88 -36.46 0.94
CA LYS A 489 -15.97 -37.46 1.02
C LYS A 489 -16.68 -37.25 2.35
N VAL A 490 -17.81 -36.54 2.34
CA VAL A 490 -18.74 -36.53 3.47
C VAL A 490 -19.40 -37.90 3.57
N THR A 491 -18.80 -38.84 4.30
CA THR A 491 -19.55 -39.99 4.84
C THR A 491 -20.35 -39.48 6.04
N ARG A 492 -21.61 -39.11 5.79
CA ARG A 492 -22.64 -39.08 6.84
C ARG A 492 -22.78 -40.51 7.36
N ASN A 493 -22.06 -40.85 8.42
CA ASN A 493 -22.36 -42.05 9.19
C ASN A 493 -23.67 -41.81 9.96
N ASN A 494 -24.79 -42.09 9.30
CA ASN A 494 -26.04 -42.41 9.98
C ASN A 494 -25.89 -43.80 10.60
N GLN A 495 -25.33 -43.87 11.81
CA GLN A 495 -25.63 -44.98 12.72
C GLN A 495 -25.82 -44.43 14.12
N GLY A 496 -27.07 -44.11 14.41
CA GLY A 496 -27.56 -44.15 15.78
C GLY A 496 -27.52 -45.60 16.26
N GLN A 497 -26.71 -45.88 17.28
CA GLN A 497 -26.96 -47.00 18.18
C GLN A 497 -26.41 -46.65 19.57
N LYS A 498 -27.34 -46.49 20.51
CA LYS A 498 -27.10 -46.35 21.94
C LYS A 498 -26.27 -47.56 22.42
N ARG A 499 -25.08 -47.32 22.96
CA ARG A 499 -24.43 -48.32 23.83
C ARG A 499 -25.04 -48.21 25.22
N LYS A 500 -25.85 -49.21 25.59
CA LYS A 500 -26.21 -49.50 26.98
C LYS A 500 -24.96 -49.96 27.71
N ILE A 501 -24.79 -49.42 28.91
CA ILE A 501 -23.88 -49.90 29.94
C ILE A 501 -24.42 -51.26 30.43
N SER A 502 -23.56 -52.26 30.51
CA SER A 502 -23.79 -53.43 31.36
C SER A 502 -22.50 -53.77 32.08
N THR A 503 -22.56 -53.57 33.40
CA THR A 503 -21.66 -54.08 34.42
C THR A 503 -21.71 -55.60 34.49
N SER A 504 -20.54 -56.22 34.56
CA SER A 504 -20.27 -57.43 35.36
C SER A 504 -18.76 -57.48 35.60
#